data_AF-A0A1E7N4A3-F1
#
_entry.id   AF-A0A1E7N4A3-F1
#
_cell.length_a   1.000
_cell.length_b   1.000
_cell.length_c   1.000
_cell.angle_alpha   90.00
_cell.angle_beta   90.00
_cell.angle_gamma   90.00
#
_symmetry.space_group_name_H-M   'P 1'
#
loop_
_entity.id
_entity.type
_entity.pdbx_description
1 polymer ?
#
loop_
_entity_poly.entity_id
_entity_poly.type
_entity_poly.pdbx_seq_one_letter_code
_entity_poly.pdbx_strand_id
1 'polypeptide(L)' 'MREPIAPLGTWLFVPDRRNAVGDVSTGYLSRNGERVVLSHTSRPLADLVRKIGQLESDFAARIGALLFPEES' A
#
# COMPACT_ATOMS: atom_id res chain seq x y z
N MET A 1 -11.09 6.17 -1.66
CA MET A 1 -10.48 4.85 -1.93
C MET A 1 -10.00 4.24 -0.64
N ARG A 2 -10.06 2.92 -0.48
CA ARG A 2 -9.51 2.21 0.68
C ARG A 2 -8.00 2.07 0.49
N GLU A 3 -7.21 2.43 1.49
CA GLU A 3 -5.75 2.27 1.41
C GLU A 3 -5.41 0.77 1.34
N PRO A 4 -4.47 0.36 0.46
CA PRO A 4 -4.14 -1.04 0.28
C PRO A 4 -3.38 -1.57 1.49
N ILE A 5 -3.70 -2.81 1.88
CA ILE A 5 -2.84 -3.60 2.76
C ILE A 5 -1.65 -4.05 1.90
N ALA A 6 -0.43 -3.86 2.39
CA ALA A 6 0.77 -4.14 1.62
C ALA A 6 1.83 -4.89 2.45
N PRO A 7 2.60 -5.80 1.83
CA PRO A 7 3.78 -6.36 2.48
C PRO A 7 4.90 -5.31 2.55
N LEU A 8 5.58 -5.23 3.69
CA LEU A 8 6.78 -4.43 3.92
C LEU A 8 7.87 -5.33 4.53
N GLY A 9 8.70 -5.91 3.68
CA GLY A 9 9.65 -6.94 4.08
C GLY A 9 8.92 -8.12 4.74
N THR A 10 9.24 -8.41 6.00
CA THR A 10 8.59 -9.50 6.77
C THR A 10 7.30 -9.09 7.47
N TRP A 11 6.86 -7.84 7.31
CA TRP A 11 5.67 -7.30 7.97
C TRP A 11 4.52 -7.13 6.99
N LEU A 12 3.29 -7.27 7.49
CA LEU A 12 2.09 -6.85 6.78
C LEU A 12 1.68 -5.46 7.29
N PHE A 13 1.71 -4.45 6.43
CA PHE A 13 1.21 -3.12 6.74
C PHE A 13 -0.31 -3.05 6.54
N VAL A 14 -1.01 -2.64 7.60
CA VAL A 14 -2.43 -2.37 7.60
C VAL A 14 -2.65 -0.88 7.83
N PRO A 15 -3.20 -0.14 6.86
CA PRO A 15 -3.39 1.31 6.96
C PRO A 15 -4.52 1.69 7.90
N ASP A 16 -4.66 3.01 8.13
CA ASP A 16 -5.78 3.59 8.87
C ASP A 16 -7.13 3.11 8.28
N ARG A 17 -8.06 2.72 9.15
CA ARG A 17 -9.42 2.36 8.73
C ARG A 17 -10.43 3.30 9.36
N ARG A 18 -11.34 3.82 8.53
CA ARG A 18 -12.52 4.54 8.99
C ARG A 18 -13.72 3.61 9.05
N ASN A 19 -14.45 3.61 10.16
CA ASN A 19 -15.74 2.95 10.25
C ASN A 19 -16.86 3.82 9.62
N ALA A 20 -18.09 3.29 9.55
CA ALA A 20 -19.24 4.01 8.97
C ALA A 20 -19.66 5.26 9.77
N VAL A 21 -19.23 5.36 11.04
CA VAL A 21 -19.52 6.46 11.96
C VAL A 21 -18.43 7.55 11.92
N GLY A 22 -17.29 7.28 11.27
CA GLY A 22 -16.19 8.21 11.05
C GLY A 22 -14.97 8.00 11.97
N ASP A 23 -15.01 7.05 12.89
CA ASP A 23 -13.88 6.77 13.79
C ASP A 23 -12.70 6.20 13.01
N VAL A 24 -11.50 6.71 13.30
CA VAL A 24 -10.25 6.26 12.68
C VAL A 24 -9.55 5.25 13.60
N SER A 25 -9.43 4.02 13.13
CA SER A 25 -8.50 3.05 13.69
C SER A 25 -7.11 3.31 13.11
N THR A 26 -6.12 3.56 13.96
CA THR A 26 -4.73 3.75 13.58
C THR A 26 -4.16 2.50 12.91
N GLY A 27 -3.45 2.69 11.81
CA GLY A 27 -2.73 1.63 11.11
C GLY A 27 -1.65 0.97 11.97
N TYR A 28 -1.25 -0.22 11.56
CA TYR A 28 -0.30 -1.06 12.28
C TYR A 28 0.50 -1.96 11.34
N LEU A 29 1.64 -2.44 11.83
CA LEU A 29 2.37 -3.56 11.24
C LEU A 29 1.95 -4.85 11.94
N SER A 30 1.76 -5.92 11.18
CA SER A 30 1.40 -7.24 11.70
C SER A 30 2.41 -8.29 11.28
N ARG A 31 2.83 -9.14 12.22
CA ARG A 31 3.67 -10.31 11.94
C ARG A 31 3.46 -11.36 13.02
N ASN A 32 3.24 -12.61 12.63
CA ASN A 32 3.13 -13.75 13.56
C ASN A 32 2.15 -13.54 14.74
N GLY A 33 1.04 -12.82 14.51
CA GLY A 33 0.05 -12.50 15.55
C GLY A 33 0.38 -11.26 16.40
N GLU A 34 1.58 -10.71 16.29
CA GLU A 34 1.97 -9.45 16.93
C GLU A 34 1.51 -8.23 16.09
N ARG A 35 1.15 -7.14 16.78
CA ARG A 35 0.78 -5.87 16.16
C ARG A 35 1.57 -4.71 16.75
N VAL A 36 2.16 -3.90 15.87
CA VAL A 36 2.86 -2.66 16.23
C VAL A 36 2.07 -1.47 15.67
N VAL A 37 1.49 -0.66 16.56
CA VAL A 37 0.65 0.49 16.19
C VAL A 37 1.50 1.66 15.70
N LEU A 38 1.06 2.32 14.62
CA LEU A 38 1.77 3.41 13.94
C LEU A 38 1.13 4.78 14.22
N SER A 39 1.11 5.20 15.49
CA SER A 39 0.37 6.38 15.99
C SER A 39 0.59 7.68 15.21
N HIS A 40 1.76 7.88 14.61
CA HIS A 40 2.10 9.10 13.86
C HIS A 40 2.64 8.85 12.46
N THR A 41 2.90 7.59 12.10
CA THR A 41 3.60 7.21 10.86
C THR A 41 2.72 6.44 9.89
N SER A 42 1.50 6.06 10.29
CA SER A 42 0.57 5.30 9.45
C SER A 42 0.28 5.99 8.10
N ARG A 43 -0.09 7.28 8.11
CA ARG A 43 -0.41 8.03 6.88
C ARG A 43 0.82 8.24 5.97
N PRO A 44 1.96 8.77 6.47
CA PRO A 44 3.16 8.87 5.64
C PRO A 44 3.59 7.54 5.02
N LEU A 45 3.44 6.44 5.76
CA LEU A 45 3.77 5.10 5.26
C LEU A 45 2.78 4.63 4.19
N ALA A 46 1.47 4.87 4.37
CA ALA A 46 0.47 4.59 3.36
C ALA A 46 0.72 5.36 2.05
N ASP A 47 1.10 6.64 2.16
CA ASP A 47 1.44 7.47 1.01
C ASP A 47 2.68 6.95 0.27
N LEU A 48 3.71 6.52 1.01
CA LEU A 48 4.91 5.92 0.42
C LEU A 48 4.57 4.62 -0.33
N VAL A 49 3.83 3.71 0.31
CA VAL A 49 3.41 2.43 -0.28
C VAL A 49 2.60 2.67 -1.56
N ARG A 50 1.69 3.65 -1.54
CA ARG A 50 0.89 4.01 -2.72
C ARG A 50 1.78 4.48 -3.87
N LYS A 51 2.78 5.33 -3.59
CA LYS A 51 3.71 5.82 -4.62
C LYS A 51 4.56 4.70 -5.20
N ILE A 52 5.05 3.77 -4.37
CA ILE A 52 5.80 2.61 -4.85
C ILE A 52 4.92 1.77 -5.79
N GLY A 53 3.71 1.42 -5.38
CA GLY A 53 2.79 0.65 -6.23
C GLY A 53 2.43 1.35 -7.54
N GLN A 54 2.30 2.68 -7.53
CA GLN A 54 2.10 3.44 -8.76
C GLN A 54 3.32 3.36 -9.68
N LEU A 55 4.53 3.55 -9.14
CA LEU A 55 5.77 3.45 -9.93
C LEU A 55 5.96 2.04 -10.52
N GLU A 56 5.65 1.00 -9.75
CA GLU A 56 5.70 -0.39 -10.23
C GLU A 56 4.68 -0.64 -11.35
N SER A 57 3.45 -0.13 -11.20
CA SER A 57 2.42 -0.22 -12.24
C SER A 57 2.82 0.52 -13.52
N ASP A 58 3.33 1.75 -13.39
CA ASP A 58 3.78 2.56 -14.52
C ASP A 58 4.97 1.88 -15.24
N PHE A 59 5.88 1.29 -14.47
CA PHE A 59 7.00 0.52 -15.03
C PHE A 59 6.51 -0.73 -15.77
N ALA A 60 5.60 -1.50 -15.16
CA ALA A 60 5.03 -2.70 -15.80
C ALA A 60 4.29 -2.37 -17.09
N ALA A 61 3.54 -1.27 -17.13
CA ALA A 61 2.86 -0.80 -18.35
C ALA A 61 3.87 -0.44 -19.46
N ARG A 62 4.99 0.22 -19.10
CA ARG A 62 6.06 0.54 -20.07
C ARG A 62 6.75 -0.71 -20.61
N ILE A 63 7.02 -1.71 -19.78
CA ILE A 63 7.61 -2.97 -20.23
C ILE A 63 6.61 -3.77 -21.08
N GLY A 64 5.34 -3.81 -20.69
CA GLY A 64 4.29 -4.46 -21.49
C GLY A 64 4.18 -3.85 -22.89
N ALA A 65 4.20 -2.52 -22.98
CA ALA A 65 4.20 -1.80 -24.26
C ALA A 65 5.46 -2.07 -25.11
N LEU A 66 6.59 -2.39 -24.49
CA LEU A 66 7.83 -2.75 -25.20
C LEU A 66 7.84 -4.20 -25.70
N LEU A 67 7.17 -5.12 -25.00
CA LEU A 67 7.10 -6.54 -25.35
C LEU A 67 6.00 -6.86 -26.35
N PHE A 68 4.95 -6.05 -26.36
CA PHE A 68 3.85 -6.13 -27.32
C PHE A 68 3.66 -4.75 -27.97
N PRO A 69 4.64 -4.27 -28.77
CA PRO A 69 4.39 -3.11 -29.59
C PRO A 69 3.24 -3.49 -30.52
N GLU A 70 2.13 -2.78 -30.46
CA GLU A 70 1.01 -3.02 -31.37
C GLU A 70 1.56 -2.98 -32.80
N GLU A 71 1.41 -4.09 -33.53
CA GLU A 71 1.76 -4.17 -34.95
C GLU A 71 0.88 -3.16 -35.68
N SER A 72 1.48 -2.06 -36.13
CA SER A 72 0.81 -1.00 -36.88
C SER A 72 1.45 -0.80 -38.24
#